data_AF-A0A7J7H9Q1-F1
#
_entry.id   AF-A0A7J7H9Q1-F1
#
_cell.length_a   1.000
_cell.length_b   1.000
_cell.length_c   1.000
_cell.angle_alpha   90.00
_cell.angle_beta   90.00
_cell.angle_gamma   90.00
#
_symmetry.space_group_name_H-M   'P 1'
#
loop_
_entity.id
_entity.type
_entity.pdbx_description
1 polymer ?
#
loop_
_entity_poly.entity_id
_entity_poly.type
_entity_poly.pdbx_seq_one_letter_code
_entity_poly.pdbx_strand_id
1 'polypeptide(L)'
;HFLFKAFYALPFQSIGIEHAFKGILTGLPKPGGGEFGKFYSLPALNDPRIDNYLELNILLTITGLQDMLPYSIRILLESAIRNCNNFQVTKEDVEKIIDWKEKHFSEAS
;
A
#
# COMPACT_ATOMS: atom_id res chain seq x y z
N HIS A 1 15.87 -6.86 17.26
CA HIS A 1 15.53 -8.30 17.19
C HIS A 1 14.02 -8.56 17.01
N PHE A 2 13.11 -7.65 17.43
CA PHE A 2 11.65 -7.84 17.22
C PHE A 2 11.17 -7.59 15.79
N LEU A 3 11.86 -6.77 14.99
CA LEU A 3 11.47 -6.49 13.60
C LEU A 3 11.89 -7.56 12.58
N PHE A 4 12.72 -8.53 12.98
CA PHE A 4 13.23 -9.57 12.05
C PHE A 4 12.41 -10.87 12.09
N LYS A 5 11.66 -11.12 13.17
CA LYS A 5 10.80 -12.32 13.29
C LYS A 5 9.46 -12.19 12.55
N ALA A 6 9.02 -10.99 12.22
CA ALA A 6 7.79 -10.77 11.44
C ALA A 6 7.95 -11.14 9.95
N PHE A 7 9.18 -11.37 9.46
CA PHE A 7 9.47 -11.58 8.04
C PHE A 7 9.49 -13.05 7.57
N TYR A 8 9.52 -14.04 8.47
CA TYR A 8 9.72 -15.46 8.09
C TYR A 8 8.69 -16.46 8.65
N ALA A 9 7.57 -16.00 9.22
CA ALA A 9 6.51 -16.89 9.67
C ALA A 9 5.57 -17.27 8.51
N LEU A 10 5.91 -18.40 7.87
CA LEU A 10 5.06 -19.35 7.13
C LEU A 10 4.28 -18.81 5.91
N PRO A 11 4.56 -19.29 4.68
CA PRO A 11 3.61 -19.17 3.60
C PRO A 11 2.46 -20.14 3.89
N PHE A 12 1.44 -19.70 4.62
CA PHE A 12 0.12 -20.30 4.42
C PHE A 12 -0.43 -19.73 3.11
N GLN A 13 0.11 -20.22 1.99
CA GLN A 13 -0.56 -20.09 0.71
C GLN A 13 -1.83 -20.94 0.82
N SER A 14 -2.93 -20.27 1.16
CA SER A 14 -4.28 -20.84 1.09
C SER A 14 -4.46 -21.46 -0.29
N ILE A 15 -4.71 -22.76 -0.30
CA ILE A 15 -5.07 -23.54 -1.47
C ILE A 15 -6.29 -22.90 -2.12
N GLY A 16 -6.12 -22.41 -3.36
CA GLY A 16 -7.21 -22.09 -4.28
C GLY A 16 -7.94 -20.76 -4.13
N ILE A 17 -7.63 -19.93 -3.13
CA ILE A 17 -8.27 -18.61 -2.98
C ILE A 17 -7.41 -17.54 -3.66
N GLU A 18 -7.98 -16.88 -4.66
CA GLU A 18 -7.34 -15.77 -5.37
C GLU A 18 -7.09 -14.60 -4.42
N HIS A 19 -5.87 -14.06 -4.43
CA HIS A 19 -5.52 -12.94 -3.55
C HIS A 19 -6.36 -11.70 -3.88
N ALA A 20 -6.87 -11.04 -2.85
CA ALA A 20 -7.75 -9.87 -2.92
C ALA A 20 -7.24 -8.75 -3.84
N PHE A 21 -5.92 -8.57 -3.92
CA PHE A 21 -5.24 -7.51 -4.68
C PHE A 21 -4.46 -8.03 -5.90
N LYS A 22 -4.80 -9.21 -6.43
CA LYS A 22 -4.09 -9.76 -7.60
C LYS A 22 -4.11 -8.84 -8.82
N GLY A 23 -5.15 -8.02 -8.98
CA GLY A 23 -5.27 -7.06 -10.08
C GLY A 23 -4.17 -5.99 -10.14
N ILE A 24 -3.48 -5.73 -9.03
CA ILE A 24 -2.37 -4.76 -8.96
C ILE A 24 -0.99 -5.42 -8.86
N LEU A 25 -0.92 -6.76 -8.97
CA LEU A 25 0.33 -7.51 -8.95
C LEU A 25 1.09 -7.28 -10.26
N THR A 26 2.20 -6.57 -10.17
CA THR A 26 2.99 -6.09 -11.31
C THR A 26 4.34 -6.81 -11.36
N GLY A 27 4.79 -7.17 -12.56
CA GLY A 27 6.13 -7.72 -12.78
C GLY A 27 7.20 -6.65 -12.68
N LEU A 28 8.31 -6.95 -12.01
CA LEU A 28 9.49 -6.09 -11.96
C LEU A 28 10.41 -6.42 -13.14
N PRO A 29 10.49 -5.57 -14.19
CA PRO A 29 11.21 -5.91 -15.41
C PRO A 29 12.72 -5.99 -15.19
N LYS A 30 13.39 -6.88 -15.92
CA LYS A 30 14.85 -6.97 -16.00
C LYS A 30 15.40 -6.25 -17.23
N PRO A 31 16.54 -5.54 -17.11
CA PRO A 31 17.29 -5.11 -18.28
C PRO A 31 17.80 -6.35 -19.02
N GLY A 32 17.33 -6.56 -20.25
CA GLY A 32 17.63 -7.75 -21.06
C GLY A 32 16.49 -8.78 -21.17
N GLY A 33 15.31 -8.47 -20.64
CA GLY A 33 14.12 -9.31 -20.77
C GLY A 33 13.90 -10.24 -19.57
N GLY A 34 12.63 -10.59 -19.33
CA GLY A 34 12.19 -11.32 -18.14
C GLY A 34 11.93 -10.42 -16.92
N GLU A 35 11.66 -11.05 -15.77
CA GLU A 35 11.26 -10.35 -14.53
C GLU A 35 12.15 -10.76 -13.35
N PHE A 36 12.45 -9.83 -12.43
CA PHE A 36 13.11 -10.10 -11.13
C PHE A 36 12.16 -10.76 -10.14
N GLY A 37 10.86 -10.49 -10.26
CA GLY A 37 9.83 -10.92 -9.34
C GLY A 37 8.57 -10.09 -9.59
N LYS A 38 7.61 -10.21 -8.67
CA LYS A 38 6.37 -9.43 -8.71
C LYS A 38 6.20 -8.63 -7.43
N PHE A 39 5.53 -7.50 -7.53
CA PHE A 39 5.21 -6.62 -6.41
C PHE A 39 3.81 -6.06 -6.58
N TYR A 40 3.17 -5.64 -5.48
CA TYR A 40 1.89 -4.96 -5.54
C TYR A 40 2.11 -3.47 -5.80
N SER A 41 1.68 -2.99 -6.97
CA SER A 41 1.86 -1.58 -7.37
C SER A 41 0.79 -0.71 -6.70
N LEU A 42 1.20 0.13 -5.74
CA LEU A 42 0.28 1.06 -5.08
C LEU A 42 -0.41 2.04 -6.04
N PRO A 43 0.28 2.63 -7.05
CA PRO A 43 -0.39 3.46 -8.05
C PRO A 43 -1.49 2.73 -8.84
N ALA A 44 -1.37 1.40 -9.01
CA ALA A 44 -2.38 0.62 -9.72
C ALA A 44 -3.70 0.44 -8.92
N LEU A 45 -3.74 0.87 -7.66
CA LEU A 45 -4.99 1.01 -6.90
C LEU A 45 -5.86 2.15 -7.43
N ASN A 46 -5.29 3.08 -8.19
CA ASN A 46 -5.98 4.25 -8.75
C ASN A 46 -6.73 5.08 -7.69
N ASP A 47 -6.17 5.17 -6.47
CA ASP A 47 -6.73 5.94 -5.37
C ASP A 47 -5.98 7.28 -5.21
N PRO A 48 -6.67 8.42 -5.31
CA PRO A 48 -6.04 9.74 -5.23
C PRO A 48 -5.40 10.04 -3.85
N ARG A 49 -5.75 9.29 -2.80
CA ARG A 49 -5.14 9.42 -1.46
C ARG A 49 -3.74 8.81 -1.39
N ILE A 50 -3.44 7.83 -2.24
CA ILE A 50 -2.20 7.05 -2.21
C ILE A 50 -1.07 7.76 -2.97
N ASP A 51 -1.37 8.28 -4.15
CA ASP A 51 -0.37 8.94 -5.00
C ASP A 51 -1.02 10.01 -5.87
N ASN A 52 -0.64 11.27 -5.65
CA ASN A 52 -0.84 12.35 -6.60
C ASN A 52 0.55 12.75 -7.09
N TYR A 53 1.06 12.06 -8.12
CA TYR A 53 2.19 12.59 -8.90
C TYR A 53 1.68 13.71 -9.80
N LEU A 54 1.38 14.86 -9.21
CA LEU A 54 1.36 16.09 -9.99
C LEU A 54 2.83 16.46 -10.22
N GLU A 55 3.28 16.30 -11.47
CA GLU A 55 4.53 16.90 -11.92
C GLU A 55 4.48 18.42 -11.63
N LEU A 56 5.55 18.94 -11.01
CA LEU A 56 5.77 20.32 -10.53
C LEU A 56 5.29 20.68 -9.10
N ASN A 57 6.14 20.35 -8.12
CA ASN A 57 6.07 20.78 -6.71
C ASN A 57 6.58 22.22 -6.46
N ILE A 58 5.95 23.20 -7.10
CA ILE A 58 5.90 24.57 -6.54
C ILE A 58 4.47 24.88 -6.11
N LEU A 59 3.48 24.49 -6.93
CA LEU A 59 2.07 24.76 -6.66
C LEU A 59 1.55 23.96 -5.45
N LEU A 60 1.96 22.70 -5.27
CA LEU A 60 1.54 21.89 -4.11
C LEU A 60 2.05 22.46 -2.77
N THR A 61 3.25 23.03 -2.74
CA THR A 61 3.83 23.62 -1.52
C THR A 61 3.09 24.88 -1.10
N ILE A 62 2.60 25.67 -2.06
CA ILE A 62 1.89 26.92 -1.78
C ILE A 62 0.38 26.74 -1.55
N THR A 63 -0.23 25.63 -2.00
CA THR A 63 -1.66 25.36 -1.80
C THR A 63 -1.97 24.48 -0.59
N GLY A 64 -0.97 23.83 0.03
CA GLY A 64 -1.19 23.00 1.21
C GLY A 64 -2.02 21.74 0.93
N LEU A 65 -2.00 21.23 -0.31
CA LEU A 65 -2.74 20.04 -0.72
C LEU A 65 -2.09 18.77 -0.14
N GLN A 66 -2.28 18.59 1.16
CA GLN A 66 -1.65 17.59 1.99
C GLN A 66 -2.57 16.37 2.10
N ASP A 67 -3.03 15.81 0.99
CA ASP A 67 -3.95 14.64 0.94
C ASP A 67 -3.24 13.31 0.62
N MET A 68 -1.96 13.36 0.27
CA MET A 68 -1.11 12.19 -0.01
C MET A 68 -0.61 11.44 1.25
N LEU A 69 -0.59 10.10 1.21
CA LEU A 69 -0.01 9.27 2.28
C LEU A 69 1.51 9.53 2.47
N PRO A 70 1.98 9.76 3.72
CA PRO A 70 3.40 9.80 4.04
C PRO A 70 4.13 8.51 3.64
N TYR A 71 5.42 8.60 3.32
CA TYR A 71 6.21 7.47 2.80
C TYR A 71 6.18 6.23 3.73
N SER A 72 6.32 6.44 5.04
CA SER A 72 6.23 5.36 6.04
C SER A 72 4.87 4.66 6.04
N ILE A 73 3.78 5.39 5.80
CA ILE A 73 2.43 4.83 5.71
C ILE A 73 2.25 4.01 4.42
N ARG A 74 2.89 4.39 3.32
CA ARG A 74 2.89 3.57 2.09
C ARG A 74 3.58 2.22 2.28
N ILE A 75 4.66 2.17 3.07
CA ILE A 75 5.32 0.90 3.42
C ILE A 75 4.37 0.03 4.24
N LEU A 76 3.66 0.62 5.21
CA LEU A 76 2.65 -0.10 5.99
C LEU A 76 1.51 -0.62 5.09
N LEU A 77 1.06 0.20 4.15
CA LEU A 77 0.02 -0.15 3.18
C LEU A 77 0.44 -1.32 2.28
N GLU A 78 1.66 -1.30 1.72
CA GLU A 78 2.19 -2.42 0.94
C GLU A 78 2.19 -3.71 1.76
N SER A 79 2.67 -3.64 3.00
CA SER A 79 2.73 -4.81 3.88
C SER A 79 1.34 -5.35 4.19
N ALA A 80 0.36 -4.48 4.42
CA ALA A 80 -1.03 -4.90 4.64
C ALA A 80 -1.61 -5.57 3.38
N ILE A 81 -1.41 -4.99 2.20
CA ILE A 81 -1.84 -5.57 0.93
C ILE A 81 -1.24 -6.95 0.72
N ARG A 82 0.08 -7.10 0.89
CA ARG A 82 0.78 -8.38 0.66
C ARG A 82 0.34 -9.50 1.61
N ASN A 83 -0.11 -9.13 2.81
CA ASN A 83 -0.58 -10.08 3.82
C ASN A 83 -2.11 -10.17 3.91
N CYS A 84 -2.85 -9.53 2.99
CA CYS A 84 -4.31 -9.54 2.98
C CYS A 84 -4.84 -10.94 2.68
N ASN A 85 -5.14 -11.68 3.74
CA ASN A 85 -5.60 -13.06 3.70
C ASN A 85 -7.06 -13.22 4.16
N ASN A 86 -7.78 -12.10 4.31
CA ASN A 86 -9.17 -12.03 4.76
C ASN A 86 -9.39 -12.67 6.16
N PHE A 87 -8.34 -12.78 6.97
CA PHE A 87 -8.41 -13.32 8.33
C PHE A 87 -7.62 -12.45 9.32
N GLN A 88 -6.29 -12.43 9.20
CA GLN A 88 -5.44 -11.57 10.05
C GLN A 88 -5.34 -10.15 9.53
N VAL A 89 -5.28 -10.01 8.20
CA VAL A 89 -5.33 -8.70 7.53
C VAL A 89 -6.50 -8.75 6.56
N THR A 90 -7.43 -7.83 6.76
CA THR A 90 -8.68 -7.74 5.99
C THR A 90 -8.62 -6.59 4.99
N LYS A 91 -9.54 -6.56 4.02
CA LYS A 91 -9.64 -5.44 3.07
C LYS A 91 -10.00 -4.15 3.80
N GLU A 92 -10.77 -4.25 4.86
CA GLU A 92 -11.16 -3.16 5.74
C GLU A 92 -9.95 -2.55 6.44
N ASP A 93 -8.95 -3.36 6.80
CA ASP A 93 -7.71 -2.84 7.39
C ASP A 93 -6.84 -2.11 6.36
N VAL A 94 -6.81 -2.59 5.11
CA VAL A 94 -6.17 -1.88 4.00
C VAL A 94 -6.85 -0.51 3.78
N GLU A 95 -8.18 -0.47 3.75
CA GLU A 95 -8.93 0.78 3.57
C GLU A 95 -8.67 1.77 4.71
N LYS A 96 -8.65 1.31 5.96
CA LYS A 96 -8.31 2.16 7.12
C LYS A 96 -6.91 2.78 7.03
N ILE A 97 -5.95 2.10 6.39
CA ILE A 97 -4.60 2.62 6.19
C ILE A 97 -4.58 3.66 5.06
N ILE A 98 -5.37 3.45 4.00
CA ILE A 98 -5.53 4.44 2.93
C ILE A 98 -6.20 5.71 3.48
N ASP A 99 -7.19 5.54 4.35
CA ASP A 99 -7.93 6.61 5.02
C ASP A 99 -7.23 7.18 6.27
N TRP A 100 -5.90 7.16 6.30
CA TRP A 100 -5.11 7.51 7.48
C TRP A 100 -5.35 8.94 8.01
N LYS A 101 -5.76 9.89 7.16
CA LYS A 101 -5.92 11.31 7.54
C LYS A 101 -7.20 11.64 8.29
N GLU A 102 -8.25 10.87 8.11
CA GLU A 102 -9.60 11.17 8.62
C GLU A 102 -9.78 10.93 10.13
N LYS A 103 -8.69 10.85 10.91
CA LYS A 103 -8.74 10.57 12.37
C LYS A 103 -8.31 11.71 13.29
N HIS A 104 -7.95 12.89 12.77
CA HIS A 104 -7.36 13.94 13.62
C HIS A 104 -8.12 15.28 13.69
N PHE A 105 -9.35 15.40 13.16
CA PHE A 105 -10.09 16.68 13.18
C PHE A 105 -11.54 16.65 13.67
N SER A 106 -12.02 15.59 14.33
CA SER A 106 -13.40 15.51 14.84
C SER A 106 -13.55 15.35 16.36
N GLU A 107 -12.47 15.30 17.14
CA GLU A 107 -12.53 15.26 18.62
C GLU A 107 -12.17 16.60 19.30
N ALA A 108 -12.14 17.69 18.53
CA ALA A 108 -11.97 19.06 19.06
C ALA A 108 -13.19 19.93 18.73
N SER A 109 -14.35 19.56 19.29
CA SER A 109 -15.55 20.43 19.34
C SER A 109 -16.41 20.08 20.55
#